data_AF-A0AAF0BJC2-F1
#
_entry.id   AF-A0AAF0BJC2-F1
#
_cell.length_a   1.000
_cell.length_b   1.000
_cell.length_c   1.000
_cell.angle_alpha   90.00
_cell.angle_beta   90.00
_cell.angle_gamma   90.00
#
_symmetry.space_group_name_H-M   'P 1'
#
loop_
_entity.id
_entity.type
_entity.pdbx_description
1 polymer ?
#
loop_
_entity_poly.entity_id
_entity_poly.type
_entity_poly.pdbx_seq_one_letter_code
_entity_poly.pdbx_strand_id
1 'polypeptide(L)' 'MKMIQRSTRKSGHSVITTLPPDVLQQLNLNLGDSIEYVIKGGHVEIRKAAEKEDDFLATVNAVMDDYTVALEGLVSR' A
#
# COMPACT_ATOMS: atom_id res chain seq x y z
N MET A 1 7.76 -19.38 6.95
CA MET A 1 7.13 -18.18 7.56
C MET A 1 8.13 -17.59 8.55
N LYS A 2 8.62 -16.37 8.33
CA LYS A 2 9.64 -15.74 9.20
C LYS A 2 8.94 -14.76 10.13
N MET A 3 9.05 -14.96 11.44
CA MET A 3 8.55 -14.01 12.43
C MET A 3 9.69 -13.09 12.87
N ILE A 4 9.46 -11.78 12.82
CA ILE A 4 10.41 -10.77 13.28
C ILE A 4 9.76 -9.95 14.38
N GLN A 5 10.42 -9.85 15.53
CA GLN A 5 9.94 -9.08 16.68
C GLN A 5 10.87 -7.89 16.93
N ARG A 6 10.27 -6.74 17.25
CA ARG A 6 10.97 -5.52 17.64
C ARG A 6 10.24 -4.86 18.80
N SER A 7 11.02 -4.37 19.76
CA SER A 7 10.51 -3.58 20.87
C SER A 7 10.20 -2.16 20.41
N THR A 8 9.12 -1.60 20.92
CA THR A 8 8.83 -0.17 20.76
C THR A 8 9.60 0.65 21.78
N ARG A 9 9.85 1.92 21.46
CA ARG A 9 10.42 2.91 22.39
C ARG A 9 9.66 4.22 22.31
N LYS A 10 9.63 4.94 23.42
CA LYS A 10 9.07 6.30 23.47
C LYS A 10 10.05 7.27 22.83
N SER A 11 9.55 8.14 21.95
CA SER A 11 10.29 9.23 21.33
C SER A 11 9.40 10.46 21.31
N GLY A 12 9.67 11.42 22.21
CA GLY A 12 8.80 12.58 22.41
C GLY A 12 7.39 12.17 22.82
N HIS A 13 6.39 12.63 22.05
CA HIS A 13 4.98 12.29 22.23
C HIS A 13 4.55 11.03 21.45
N SER A 14 5.49 10.34 20.80
CA SER A 14 5.20 9.19 19.94
C SER A 14 5.85 7.91 20.44
N VAL A 15 5.34 6.78 19.97
CA VAL A 15 5.94 5.46 20.14
C VAL A 15 6.46 5.02 18.78
N ILE A 16 7.75 4.68 18.72
CA ILE A 16 8.42 4.28 17.49
C ILE A 16 9.03 2.89 17.64
N THR A 17 9.17 2.18 16.51
CA THR A 17 9.96 0.95 16.40
C THR A 17 10.91 1.08 15.23
N THR A 18 12.04 0.37 15.28
CA THR A 18 12.95 0.30 14.15
C THR A 18 12.46 -0.72 13.14
N LEU A 19 12.47 -0.36 11.86
CA LEU A 19 12.20 -1.30 10.78
C LEU A 19 13.46 -2.16 10.54
N PRO A 20 13.39 -3.49 10.72
CA PRO A 20 14.49 -4.39 10.38
C PRO A 20 14.85 -4.32 8.89
N PRO A 21 16.12 -4.58 8.50
CA PRO A 21 16.53 -4.60 7.08
C PRO A 21 15.66 -5.50 6.21
N ASP A 22 15.30 -6.68 6.71
CA ASP A 22 14.43 -7.63 6.00
C ASP A 22 13.05 -7.04 5.64
N VAL A 23 12.49 -6.22 6.54
CA VAL A 23 11.18 -5.57 6.34
C VAL A 23 11.30 -4.43 5.35
N LEU A 24 12.40 -3.65 5.42
CA LEU A 24 12.70 -2.60 4.45
C LEU A 24 12.85 -3.17 3.04
N GLN A 25 13.59 -4.26 2.90
CA GLN A 25 13.79 -4.94 1.61
C GLN A 25 12.47 -5.51 1.07
N GLN A 26 11.68 -6.16 1.93
CA GLN A 26 10.41 -6.76 1.52
C GLN A 26 9.39 -5.71 1.05
N LEU A 27 9.35 -4.55 1.72
CA LEU A 27 8.45 -3.44 1.35
C LEU A 27 9.05 -2.50 0.31
N ASN A 28 10.29 -2.76 -0.15
CA ASN A 28 11.06 -1.89 -1.04
C ASN A 28 11.03 -0.42 -0.58
N LEU A 29 11.29 -0.20 0.72
CA LEU A 29 11.28 1.11 1.36
C LEU A 29 12.67 1.76 1.34
N ASN A 30 12.71 3.01 0.90
CA ASN A 30 13.88 3.88 0.99
C ASN A 30 13.70 4.93 2.10
N LEU A 31 14.81 5.55 2.52
CA LEU A 31 14.75 6.70 3.41
C LEU A 31 13.98 7.84 2.74
N GLY A 32 12.92 8.32 3.39
CA GLY A 32 12.02 9.35 2.86
C GLY A 32 10.69 8.82 2.33
N ASP A 33 10.58 7.50 2.11
CA ASP A 33 9.32 6.90 1.67
C ASP A 33 8.26 6.96 2.77
N SER A 34 7.01 7.10 2.35
CA SER A 34 5.85 7.07 3.25
C SER A 34 5.33 5.65 3.44
N ILE A 35 4.81 5.36 4.64
CA ILE A 35 4.12 4.10 4.96
C ILE A 35 2.69 4.40 5.41
N GLU A 36 1.80 3.46 5.15
CA GLU A 36 0.41 3.50 5.57
C GLU A 36 0.11 2.38 6.57
N TYR A 37 -0.71 2.71 7.56
CA TYR A 37 -1.26 1.76 8.51
C TYR A 37 -2.71 1.46 8.13
N VAL A 38 -2.99 0.23 7.76
CA VAL A 38 -4.35 -0.24 7.44
C VAL A 38 -4.88 -1.02 8.64
N ILE A 39 -5.93 -0.51 9.28
CA ILE A 39 -6.54 -1.11 10.47
C ILE A 39 -7.67 -2.03 10.02
N LYS A 40 -7.54 -3.34 10.28
CA LYS A 40 -8.56 -4.34 9.95
C LYS A 40 -8.83 -5.22 11.16
N GLY A 41 -10.05 -5.19 11.69
CA GLY A 41 -10.60 -6.26 12.55
C GLY A 41 -9.72 -6.74 13.72
N GLY A 42 -8.91 -5.87 14.33
CA GLY A 42 -8.05 -6.22 15.47
C GLY A 42 -6.57 -6.40 15.15
N HIS A 43 -6.18 -6.30 13.87
CA HIS A 43 -4.78 -6.22 13.45
C HIS A 43 -4.50 -4.97 12.61
N VAL A 44 -3.22 -4.64 12.50
CA VAL A 44 -2.73 -3.53 11.68
C VAL A 44 -1.80 -4.09 10.64
N GLU A 45 -2.08 -3.79 9.37
CA GLU A 45 -1.20 -4.06 8.25
C GLU A 45 -0.39 -2.81 7.94
N ILE A 46 0.92 -2.98 7.71
CA ILE A 46 1.80 -1.89 7.29
C ILE A 46 2.12 -2.13 5.82
N ARG A 47 1.92 -1.10 5.00
CA ARG A 47 2.27 -1.13 3.58
C ARG A 47 3.02 0.14 3.17
N LYS A 48 3.79 0.07 2.09
CA LYS A 48 4.34 1.25 1.45
C LYS A 48 3.17 2.10 0.92
N ALA A 49 3.20 3.40 1.17
CA ALA A 49 2.21 4.31 0.60
C ALA A 49 2.38 4.35 -0.91
N ALA A 50 1.28 4.29 -1.66
CA ALA A 50 1.34 4.52 -3.09
C ALA A 50 1.66 6.00 -3.34
N GLU A 51 2.48 6.28 -4.36
CA GLU A 51 2.51 7.64 -4.89
C GLU A 51 1.11 7.92 -5.46
N LYS A 52 0.52 9.07 -5.12
CA LYS A 52 -0.87 9.42 -5.52
C LYS A 52 -1.13 9.34 -7.02
N GLU A 53 -0.07 9.35 -7.83
CA GLU A 53 -0.13 9.28 -9.29
C GLU A 53 -0.48 7.87 -9.79
N ASP A 54 0.01 6.81 -9.15
CA ASP A 54 -0.28 5.42 -9.52
C ASP A 54 -1.76 5.05 -9.26
N ASP A 55 -2.34 5.60 -8.19
CA ASP A 55 -3.74 5.36 -7.80
C ASP A 55 -4.72 6.05 -8.78
N PHE A 56 -4.32 7.20 -9.32
CA PHE A 56 -5.07 7.89 -10.37
C PHE A 56 -5.05 7.12 -11.69
N LEU A 57 -3.87 6.66 -12.13
CA LEU A 57 -3.74 5.89 -13.38
C LEU A 57 -4.48 4.55 -13.30
N ALA A 58 -4.42 3.85 -12.16
CA ALA A 58 -5.19 2.62 -11.94
C ALA A 58 -6.71 2.85 -12.02
N THR A 59 -7.18 3.95 -11.44
CA THR A 59 -8.60 4.34 -11.50
C THR A 59 -9.03 4.68 -12.93
N VAL A 60 -8.20 5.42 -13.68
CA VAL A 60 -8.49 5.77 -15.08
C VAL A 60 -8.55 4.53 -15.96
N ASN A 61 -7.62 3.58 -15.78
CA ASN A 61 -7.63 2.34 -16.53
C ASN A 61 -8.88 1.50 -16.25
N ALA A 62 -9.31 1.39 -14.99
CA ALA A 62 -10.53 0.67 -14.63
C ALA A 62 -11.79 1.27 -15.31
N VAL A 63 -11.87 2.60 -15.38
CA VAL A 63 -12.97 3.27 -16.09
C VAL A 63 -12.92 3.01 -17.60
N MET A 64 -11.73 3.00 -18.21
CA MET A 64 -11.58 2.73 -19.64
C MET A 64 -11.95 1.28 -20.01
N ASP A 65 -11.66 0.33 -19.14
CA ASP A 65 -12.05 -1.07 -19.32
C ASP A 65 -13.58 -1.22 -19.30
N ASP A 66 -14.27 -0.56 -18.37
CA ASP A 66 -15.73 -0.55 -18.29
C ASP A 66 -16.39 0.04 -19.56
N TYR A 67 -15.79 1.10 -20.12
CA TYR A 67 -16.25 1.69 -21.39
C TYR A 67 -16.04 0.75 -22.58
N THR A 68 -14.93 0.01 -22.61
CA THR A 68 -14.61 -0.91 -23.70
C THR A 68 -15.62 -2.07 -23.75
N VAL A 69 -15.97 -2.65 -22.60
CA VAL A 69 -17.00 -3.69 -22.49
C VAL A 69 -18.37 -3.18 -22.95
N ALA A 70 -18.73 -1.95 -22.57
CA ALA A 70 -20.00 -1.35 -22.99
C ALA A 70 -20.07 -1.11 -24.51
N LEU A 71 -18.95 -0.72 -25.14
CA LEU A 71 -18.85 -0.51 -26.57
C LEU A 71 -18.85 -1.83 -27.36
N GLU A 72 -18.15 -2.86 -26.90
CA GLU A 72 -18.18 -4.19 -27.51
C GLU A 72 -19.59 -4.79 -27.50
N GLY A 73 -20.33 -4.61 -26.40
CA GLY A 73 -21.73 -5.03 -26.29
C GLY A 73 -22.70 -4.32 -27.25
N LEU A 74 -22.35 -3.11 -27.72
CA LEU A 74 -23.10 -2.35 -28.72
C LEU A 74 -22.77 -2.78 -30.16
N VAL A 75 -21.53 -3.22 -30.42
CA VAL A 75 -21.07 -3.66 -31.74
C VAL A 75 -21.48 -5.12 -32.03
N SER A 76 -21.66 -5.94 -31.00
CA SER A 76 -22.13 -7.33 -31.13
C SER A 76 -23.64 -7.49 -31.40
N ARG A 77 -24.31 -6.45 -31.92
CA ARG A 77 -25.75 -6.44 -32.17
C ARG A 77 -26.10 -6.13 -33.62
#